data_AF-A0A7S2HN90-F1
#
_entry.id   AF-A0A7S2HN90-F1
#
_cell.length_a   1.000
_cell.length_b   1.000
_cell.length_c   1.000
_cell.angle_alpha   90.00
_cell.angle_beta   90.00
_cell.angle_gamma   90.00
#
_symmetry.space_group_name_H-M   'P 1'
#
loop_
_entity.id
_entity.type
_entity.pdbx_description
1 polymer ?
#
loop_
_entity_poly.entity_id
_entity_poly.type
_entity_poly.pdbx_seq_one_letter_code
_entity_poly.pdbx_strand_id
1 'polypeptide(L)'
;VMSKDGKDTLQLDFTTPGGNVGSRVYMMENETTYKMFKLLNREFTMEVSVNQLRCGMNGAVYFIEMDKLGDMGKGDNKAGAKYGTGYCDAQCPHMKWIEGKANIPEPDKVNATVGKTGFCCAEM
;
A
#
# COMPACT_ATOMS: atom_id res chain seq x y z
N VAL A 1 2.85 -2.83 16.72
CA VAL A 1 4.11 -2.13 16.41
C VAL A 1 4.73 -2.86 15.24
N MET A 2 5.09 -2.18 14.15
CA MET A 2 5.87 -2.83 13.09
C MET A 2 7.31 -2.96 13.59
N SER A 3 7.81 -4.19 13.77
CA SER A 3 9.20 -4.44 14.14
C SER A 3 9.94 -5.12 13.00
N LYS A 4 11.20 -4.71 12.83
CA LYS A 4 12.19 -5.35 11.98
C LYS A 4 13.35 -5.73 12.88
N ASP A 5 13.44 -7.01 13.25
CA ASP A 5 14.37 -7.45 14.30
C ASP A 5 15.79 -7.75 13.77
N GLY A 6 16.25 -7.02 12.76
CA GLY A 6 17.55 -7.25 12.10
C GLY A 6 17.67 -8.61 11.38
N LYS A 7 16.59 -9.40 11.38
CA LYS A 7 16.40 -10.62 10.59
C LYS A 7 15.42 -10.31 9.45
N ASP A 8 15.39 -11.16 8.42
CA ASP A 8 14.52 -11.05 7.23
C ASP A 8 13.03 -11.33 7.56
N THR A 9 12.51 -10.67 8.59
CA THR A 9 11.17 -10.87 9.15
C THR A 9 10.46 -9.54 9.33
N LEU A 10 9.18 -9.52 8.98
CA LEU A 10 8.26 -8.40 9.16
C LEU A 10 7.06 -8.89 9.97
N GLN A 11 6.78 -8.22 11.08
CA GLN A 11 5.57 -8.46 11.88
C GLN A 11 4.61 -7.26 11.77
N LEU A 12 3.34 -7.56 11.49
CA LEU A 12 2.26 -6.57 11.39
C LEU A 12 1.18 -6.87 12.43
N ASP A 13 1.11 -6.05 13.47
CA ASP A 13 0.02 -6.14 14.45
C ASP A 13 -1.26 -5.49 13.89
N PHE A 14 -2.40 -6.15 14.12
CA PHE A 14 -3.69 -5.63 13.65
C PHE A 14 -4.11 -4.34 14.37
N THR A 15 -3.90 -4.25 15.69
CA THR A 15 -4.18 -3.04 16.47
C THR A 15 -2.93 -2.61 17.23
N THR A 16 -2.65 -1.31 17.26
CA THR A 16 -1.54 -0.77 18.06
C THR A 16 -2.03 0.23 19.11
N PRO A 17 -1.24 0.48 20.17
CA PRO A 17 -1.51 1.59 21.09
C PRO A 17 -1.72 2.89 20.30
N GLY A 18 -2.72 3.68 20.67
CA GLY A 18 -3.13 4.88 19.93
C GLY A 18 -4.26 4.68 18.91
N GLY A 19 -4.81 3.46 18.78
CA GLY A 19 -6.03 3.21 18.02
C GLY A 19 -5.85 3.00 16.52
N ASN A 20 -4.62 2.82 16.03
CA ASN A 20 -4.39 2.42 14.64
C ASN A 20 -4.88 0.98 14.38
N VAL A 21 -5.53 0.78 13.24
CA VAL A 21 -6.08 -0.52 12.82
C VAL A 21 -5.55 -0.87 11.44
N GLY A 22 -4.90 -2.03 11.34
CA GLY A 22 -4.30 -2.53 10.11
C GLY A 22 -3.07 -1.75 9.66
N SER A 23 -2.46 -2.23 8.60
CA SER A 23 -1.36 -1.56 7.91
C SER A 23 -1.26 -2.08 6.47
N ARG A 24 -0.68 -1.26 5.59
CA ARG A 24 -0.20 -1.66 4.27
C ARG A 24 1.21 -1.12 4.13
N VAL A 25 2.13 -1.97 3.71
CA VAL A 25 3.54 -1.63 3.57
C VAL A 25 4.05 -2.10 2.22
N TYR A 26 5.12 -1.45 1.75
CA TYR A 26 5.77 -1.76 0.49
C TYR A 26 7.23 -2.11 0.74
N MET A 27 7.75 -3.06 -0.02
CA MET A 27 9.17 -3.36 0.00
C MET A 27 9.94 -2.26 -0.75
N MET A 28 10.94 -1.68 -0.09
CA MET A 28 11.78 -0.63 -0.66
C MET A 28 13.09 -1.23 -1.17
N GLU A 29 13.57 -0.78 -2.34
CA GLU A 29 14.93 -1.08 -2.82
C GLU A 29 15.96 -0.15 -2.15
N ASN A 30 15.57 1.11 -1.95
CA ASN A 30 16.34 2.15 -1.26
C ASN A 30 15.36 3.20 -0.69
N GLU A 31 15.87 4.31 -0.14
CA GLU A 31 15.03 5.32 0.51
C GLU A 31 13.94 5.95 -0.38
N THR A 32 14.10 5.95 -1.70
CA THR A 32 13.22 6.72 -2.62
C THR A 32 12.56 5.86 -3.68
N THR A 33 12.78 4.54 -3.69
CA THR A 33 12.20 3.64 -4.70
C THR A 33 11.70 2.33 -4.13
N TYR A 34 10.56 1.87 -4.66
CA TYR A 34 10.06 0.52 -4.39
C TYR A 34 10.94 -0.56 -5.02
N LYS A 35 10.93 -1.74 -4.39
CA LYS A 35 11.48 -2.96 -4.98
C LYS A 35 10.53 -3.43 -6.08
N MET A 36 11.00 -3.39 -7.32
CA MET A 36 10.23 -3.89 -8.45
C MET A 36 10.55 -5.36 -8.71
N PHE A 37 9.52 -6.18 -8.83
CA PHE A 37 9.62 -7.60 -9.16
C PHE A 37 9.17 -7.84 -10.60
N LYS A 38 9.92 -8.65 -11.35
CA LYS A 38 9.53 -9.12 -12.68
C LYS A 38 9.20 -10.60 -12.58
N LEU A 39 7.93 -10.92 -12.34
CA LEU A 39 7.50 -12.26 -11.93
C LEU A 39 7.30 -13.24 -13.09
N LEU A 40 7.11 -12.76 -14.33
CA LEU A 40 6.87 -13.63 -15.47
C LEU A 40 7.99 -14.67 -15.62
N ASN A 41 7.62 -15.95 -15.60
CA ASN A 41 8.52 -17.11 -15.64
C ASN A 41 9.58 -17.11 -14.52
N ARG A 42 9.22 -16.62 -13.34
CA ARG A 42 10.04 -16.66 -12.12
C ARG A 42 9.25 -17.17 -10.94
N GLU A 43 9.96 -17.59 -9.90
CA GLU A 43 9.38 -18.01 -8.62
C GLU A 43 9.54 -16.91 -7.58
N PHE A 44 8.49 -16.70 -6.78
CA PHE A 44 8.53 -15.93 -5.55
C PHE A 44 8.11 -16.84 -4.41
N THR A 45 8.93 -16.88 -3.36
CA THR A 45 8.73 -17.75 -2.20
C THR A 45 8.93 -16.96 -0.93
N MET A 46 8.07 -17.19 0.06
CA MET A 46 8.17 -16.60 1.39
C MET A 46 7.63 -17.56 2.45
N GLU A 47 8.09 -17.36 3.69
CA GLU A 47 7.50 -18.00 4.86
C GLU A 47 6.50 -17.06 5.52
N VAL A 48 5.35 -17.59 5.94
CA VAL A 48 4.31 -16.82 6.62
C VAL A 48 3.79 -17.58 7.84
N SER A 49 3.65 -16.87 8.96
CA SER A 49 2.96 -17.39 10.14
C SER A 49 1.63 -16.67 10.31
N VAL A 50 0.52 -17.41 10.16
CA VAL A 50 -0.86 -16.90 10.34
C VAL A 50 -1.55 -17.47 11.57
N ASN A 51 -0.80 -18.13 12.45
CA ASN A 51 -1.33 -18.81 13.66
C ASN A 51 -2.10 -17.88 14.62
N GLN A 52 -1.80 -16.59 14.63
CA GLN A 52 -2.47 -15.58 15.46
C GLN A 52 -3.57 -14.81 14.69
N LEU A 53 -3.72 -15.06 13.38
CA LEU A 53 -4.71 -14.40 12.55
C LEU A 53 -6.08 -15.04 12.77
N ARG A 54 -7.07 -14.25 13.20
CA ARG A 54 -8.42 -14.73 13.49
C ARG A 54 -9.33 -14.63 12.27
N CYS A 55 -10.44 -15.37 12.29
CA CYS A 55 -11.49 -15.26 11.28
C CYS A 55 -11.96 -13.79 11.12
N GLY A 56 -12.17 -13.36 9.87
CA GLY A 56 -12.52 -11.98 9.53
C GLY A 56 -11.32 -11.05 9.35
N MET A 57 -10.09 -11.51 9.62
CA MET A 57 -8.86 -10.80 9.28
C MET A 57 -8.25 -11.33 7.99
N ASN A 58 -7.47 -10.48 7.32
CA ASN A 58 -6.75 -10.84 6.11
C ASN A 58 -5.28 -10.37 6.21
N GLY A 59 -4.35 -11.32 6.23
CA GLY A 59 -2.92 -11.08 6.10
C GLY A 59 -2.52 -11.32 4.65
N ALA A 60 -2.39 -10.25 3.87
CA ALA A 60 -2.22 -10.33 2.43
C ALA A 60 -0.78 -9.99 2.01
N VAL A 61 -0.24 -10.79 1.09
CA VAL A 61 0.96 -10.47 0.30
C VAL A 61 0.57 -10.65 -1.15
N TYR A 62 0.75 -9.58 -1.93
CA TYR A 62 0.31 -9.48 -3.31
C TYR A 62 1.19 -8.47 -4.05
N PHE A 63 1.12 -8.50 -5.38
CA PHE A 63 1.86 -7.60 -6.26
C PHE A 63 0.89 -6.72 -7.03
N ILE A 64 1.26 -5.46 -7.21
CA ILE A 64 0.51 -4.45 -7.96
C ILE A 64 1.44 -3.67 -8.88
N GLU A 65 0.91 -3.22 -10.01
CA GLU A 65 1.68 -2.45 -11.01
C GLU A 65 1.77 -0.96 -10.66
N MET A 66 2.29 -0.66 -9.46
CA MET A 66 2.59 0.71 -9.05
C MET A 66 3.84 1.27 -9.76
N ASP A 67 3.89 2.59 -9.92
CA ASP A 67 5.11 3.28 -10.35
C ASP A 67 6.23 3.13 -9.30
N LYS A 68 7.46 2.87 -9.76
CA LYS A 68 8.63 2.62 -8.88
C LYS A 68 8.93 3.79 -7.93
N LEU A 69 8.66 5.02 -8.37
CA LEU A 69 8.87 6.24 -7.59
C LEU A 69 7.63 6.63 -6.79
N GLY A 70 6.58 5.80 -6.76
CA GLY A 70 5.31 6.11 -6.12
C GLY A 70 4.64 7.31 -6.76
N ASP A 71 4.69 7.42 -8.09
CA ASP A 71 4.16 8.56 -8.87
C ASP A 71 4.84 9.91 -8.56
N MET A 72 6.06 9.92 -7.99
CA MET A 72 6.77 11.18 -7.77
C MET A 72 7.00 11.91 -9.10
N GLY A 73 6.69 13.20 -9.12
CA GLY A 73 6.76 14.02 -10.34
C GLY A 73 5.51 13.96 -11.22
N LYS A 74 4.54 13.08 -10.93
CA LYS A 74 3.20 13.23 -11.50
C LYS A 74 2.41 14.28 -10.72
N GLY A 75 1.91 15.28 -11.43
CA GLY A 75 1.21 16.41 -10.81
C GLY A 75 2.08 17.08 -9.74
N ASP A 76 1.50 17.31 -8.55
CA ASP A 76 2.21 17.90 -7.40
C ASP A 76 2.77 16.86 -6.42
N ASN A 77 2.91 15.59 -6.83
CA ASN A 77 3.48 14.56 -5.95
C ASN A 77 5.00 14.77 -5.76
N LYS A 78 5.35 15.35 -4.61
CA LYS A 78 6.75 15.54 -4.14
C LYS A 78 7.15 14.54 -3.05
N ALA A 79 6.27 13.63 -2.65
CA ALA A 79 6.50 12.69 -1.57
C ALA A 79 7.10 11.38 -2.09
N GLY A 80 6.48 10.79 -3.12
CA GLY A 80 6.98 9.59 -3.78
C GLY A 80 6.97 8.32 -2.92
N ALA A 81 7.74 7.32 -3.36
CA ALA A 81 7.77 5.99 -2.76
C ALA A 81 8.20 6.01 -1.28
N LYS A 82 9.09 6.94 -0.90
CA LYS A 82 9.55 7.15 0.49
C LYS A 82 8.39 7.29 1.48
N TYR A 83 7.26 7.84 1.02
CA TYR A 83 6.06 8.08 1.82
C TYR A 83 4.87 7.19 1.42
N GLY A 84 5.09 6.12 0.66
CA GLY A 84 4.02 5.16 0.38
C GLY A 84 2.97 5.61 -0.64
N THR A 85 3.30 6.56 -1.53
CA THR A 85 2.34 7.12 -2.51
C THR A 85 2.21 6.28 -3.79
N GLY A 86 1.17 6.53 -4.58
CA GLY A 86 0.94 5.88 -5.88
C GLY A 86 0.18 4.54 -5.84
N TYR A 87 -0.48 4.22 -4.72
CA TYR A 87 -1.21 2.95 -4.57
C TYR A 87 -2.40 2.82 -5.52
N CYS A 88 -2.45 1.68 -6.21
CA CYS A 88 -3.54 1.22 -7.06
C CYS A 88 -3.72 -0.29 -6.85
N ASP A 89 -4.89 -0.83 -7.20
CA ASP A 89 -5.13 -2.27 -7.29
C ASP A 89 -6.29 -2.56 -8.27
N ALA A 90 -6.69 -3.82 -8.42
CA ALA A 90 -7.73 -4.20 -9.38
C ALA A 90 -9.14 -3.75 -8.96
N GLN A 91 -9.32 -3.32 -7.72
CA GLN A 91 -10.58 -2.81 -7.18
C GLN A 91 -10.78 -1.31 -7.43
N CYS A 92 -9.80 -0.64 -8.05
CA CYS A 92 -9.85 0.80 -8.33
C CYS A 92 -10.16 1.66 -7.08
N PRO A 93 -9.41 1.53 -5.98
CA PRO A 93 -9.71 2.15 -4.70
C PRO A 93 -9.67 3.67 -4.77
N HIS A 94 -10.57 4.29 -4.01
CA HIS A 94 -10.66 5.73 -3.89
C HIS A 94 -9.71 6.21 -2.79
N MET A 95 -8.47 6.51 -3.15
CA MET A 95 -7.43 6.94 -2.21
C MET A 95 -7.47 8.45 -1.96
N LYS A 96 -6.90 8.91 -0.84
CA LYS A 96 -6.82 10.35 -0.49
C LYS A 96 -6.01 11.18 -1.50
N TRP A 97 -5.01 10.58 -2.15
CA TRP A 97 -4.14 11.20 -3.14
C TRP A 97 -3.96 10.27 -4.32
N ILE A 98 -4.10 10.80 -5.54
CA ILE A 98 -3.94 10.06 -6.81
C ILE A 98 -3.18 10.97 -7.78
N GLU A 99 -2.07 10.49 -8.34
CA GLU A 99 -1.22 11.21 -9.30
C GLU A 99 -0.91 12.67 -8.91
N GLY A 100 -0.59 12.88 -7.63
CA GLY A 100 -0.24 14.20 -7.10
C GLY A 100 -1.40 15.16 -6.84
N LYS A 101 -2.65 14.69 -6.94
CA LYS A 101 -3.85 15.48 -6.65
C LYS A 101 -4.59 14.94 -5.42
N ALA A 102 -5.08 15.84 -4.58
CA ALA A 102 -5.95 15.48 -3.47
C ALA A 102 -7.31 15.02 -4.00
N ASN A 103 -7.76 13.84 -3.60
CA ASN A 103 -9.06 13.28 -3.96
C ASN A 103 -10.09 13.71 -2.93
N ILE A 104 -10.43 15.00 -2.94
CA ILE A 104 -11.31 15.64 -1.97
C ILE A 104 -12.76 15.16 -2.21
N PRO A 105 -13.50 14.78 -1.15
CA PRO A 105 -14.92 14.47 -1.26
C PRO A 105 -15.76 15.62 -1.84
N GLU A 106 -16.81 15.29 -2.60
CA GLU A 106 -17.80 16.29 -3.01
C GLU A 106 -18.50 16.86 -1.76
N PRO A 107 -18.63 18.20 -1.63
CA PRO A 107 -19.11 18.86 -0.40
C PRO A 107 -20.54 18.48 -0.02
N ASP A 108 -21.34 18.00 -0.97
CA ASP A 108 -22.78 17.76 -0.79
C ASP A 108 -23.09 16.34 -0.25
N LYS A 109 -22.07 15.51 -0.02
CA LYS A 109 -22.23 14.15 0.51
C LYS A 109 -21.70 14.06 1.94
N VAL A 110 -22.63 14.18 2.89
CA VAL A 110 -22.42 14.24 4.35
C VAL A 110 -21.56 13.08 4.93
N ASN A 111 -21.33 11.98 4.21
CA ASN A 111 -20.54 10.82 4.66
C ASN A 111 -19.42 10.39 3.70
N ALA A 112 -19.06 11.19 2.68
CA ALA A 112 -17.99 10.81 1.77
C ALA A 112 -16.63 10.99 2.45
N THR A 113 -15.98 9.88 2.81
CA THR A 113 -14.66 9.85 3.47
C THR A 113 -13.49 9.84 2.49
N VAL A 114 -13.77 9.63 1.21
CA VAL A 114 -12.81 9.59 0.09
C VAL A 114 -13.44 10.21 -1.16
N GLY A 115 -12.62 10.82 -2.03
CA GLY A 115 -13.10 11.48 -3.25
C GLY A 115 -13.61 10.52 -4.33
N LYS A 116 -13.98 11.06 -5.48
CA LYS A 116 -14.69 10.34 -6.55
C LYS A 116 -13.80 9.52 -7.47
N THR A 117 -12.51 9.83 -7.51
CA THR A 117 -11.57 9.16 -8.43
C THR A 117 -11.04 7.89 -7.78
N GLY A 118 -11.17 6.76 -8.48
CA GLY A 118 -10.47 5.52 -8.16
C GLY A 118 -9.14 5.43 -8.92
N PHE A 119 -8.19 4.63 -8.42
CA PHE A 119 -6.92 4.40 -9.11
C PHE A 119 -6.66 2.90 -9.31
N CYS A 120 -6.54 2.48 -10.57
CA CYS A 120 -6.57 1.07 -10.97
C CYS A 120 -5.22 0.63 -11.54
N CYS A 121 -4.83 -0.61 -11.26
CA CYS A 121 -3.74 -1.29 -11.96
C CYS A 121 -3.91 -2.82 -11.84
N ALA A 122 -3.08 -3.59 -12.54
CA ALA A 122 -3.11 -5.04 -12.40
C ALA A 122 -2.66 -5.46 -10.99
N GLU A 123 -3.27 -6.54 -10.49
CA GLU A 123 -3.05 -7.10 -9.16
C GLU A 123 -2.86 -8.62 -9.29
N MET A 124 -1.91 -9.19 -8.54
CA MET A 124 -1.62 -10.63 -8.46
C MET A 124 -1.46 -11.08 -7.01
#